data_AF-C9REK5-F1
#
_entry.id   AF-C9REK5-F1
#
_cell.length_a   1.000
_cell.length_b   1.000
_cell.length_c   1.000
_cell.angle_alpha   90.00
_cell.angle_beta   90.00
_cell.angle_gamma   90.00
#
_symmetry.space_group_name_H-M   'P 1'
#
loop_
_entity.id
_entity.type
_entity.pdbx_description
1 polymer ?
#
loop_
_entity_poly.entity_id
_entity_poly.type
_entity_poly.pdbx_seq_one_letter_code
_entity_poly.pdbx_strand_id
1 'polypeptide(L)'
;MKIAILTDGAYGDRAHETIKKKFPCDIIKVKYYGDFDEIVIDKEILNKLNDYDLFITYTLNPDLTYEIVKSINRKSFVLVGAWKGEGFKKQLESFGNVFCPNLMCEIDEEKLDKYVNKYPQLKEFLEYFGRPKINVILDNNKIIRKIEILREAPCGSTSKTLEEFIGKKFDDNLLLNIGLRVQHFCRAGKIRIFVEKEGKKTKAGKLLVEGITPLI
;
A
#
# COMPACT_ATOMS: atom_id res chain seq x y z
N MET A 1 -14.54 9.09 4.67
CA MET A 1 -13.99 7.74 4.78
C MET A 1 -13.12 7.59 6.04
N LYS A 2 -13.31 6.53 6.84
CA LYS A 2 -12.42 6.10 7.93
C LYS A 2 -11.66 4.82 7.54
N ILE A 3 -10.37 4.76 7.85
CA ILE A 3 -9.49 3.66 7.45
C ILE A 3 -8.92 2.95 8.69
N ALA A 4 -8.92 1.62 8.69
CA ALA A 4 -8.23 0.83 9.71
C ALA A 4 -7.06 0.04 9.13
N ILE A 5 -5.90 0.11 9.79
CA ILE A 5 -4.76 -0.75 9.50
C ILE A 5 -4.74 -1.88 10.51
N LEU A 6 -4.89 -3.10 10.03
CA LEU A 6 -4.92 -4.31 10.84
C LEU A 6 -3.54 -4.95 10.85
N THR A 7 -2.97 -5.15 12.04
CA THR A 7 -1.59 -5.63 12.19
C THR A 7 -1.43 -6.62 13.35
N ASP A 8 -0.49 -7.55 13.22
CA ASP A 8 0.02 -8.39 14.30
C ASP A 8 1.19 -7.73 15.08
N GLY A 9 1.65 -6.57 14.60
CA GLY A 9 2.74 -5.77 15.16
C GLY A 9 4.02 -5.74 14.31
N ALA A 10 4.12 -6.52 13.23
CA ALA A 10 5.33 -6.52 12.39
C ALA A 10 5.38 -5.36 11.38
N TYR A 11 4.21 -4.99 10.84
CA TYR A 11 4.06 -3.99 9.78
C TYR A 11 2.83 -3.10 10.02
N GLY A 12 2.66 -2.04 9.24
CA GLY A 12 1.50 -1.15 9.34
C GLY A 12 1.82 0.26 9.85
N ASP A 13 2.76 0.43 10.78
CA ASP A 13 3.05 1.74 11.39
C ASP A 13 3.33 2.83 10.37
N ARG A 14 4.16 2.53 9.36
CA ARG A 14 4.50 3.51 8.32
C ARG A 14 3.33 3.85 7.42
N ALA A 15 2.47 2.87 7.16
CA ALA A 15 1.26 3.11 6.39
C ALA A 15 0.30 4.00 7.18
N HIS A 16 0.17 3.75 8.49
CA HIS A 16 -0.61 4.59 9.40
C HIS A 16 -0.10 6.02 9.41
N GLU A 17 1.20 6.23 9.62
CA GLU A 17 1.82 7.57 9.62
C GLU A 17 1.63 8.34 8.31
N THR A 18 1.48 7.63 7.19
CA THR A 18 1.31 8.22 5.88
C THR A 18 -0.16 8.52 5.59
N ILE A 19 -1.04 7.54 5.82
CA ILE A 19 -2.46 7.61 5.50
C ILE A 19 -3.20 8.58 6.42
N LYS A 20 -2.82 8.64 7.70
CA LYS A 20 -3.42 9.57 8.69
C LYS A 20 -3.29 11.05 8.32
N LYS A 21 -2.38 11.39 7.39
CA LYS A 21 -2.22 12.77 6.88
C LYS A 21 -3.37 13.22 5.99
N LYS A 22 -4.19 12.28 5.48
CA LYS A 22 -5.28 12.56 4.53
C LYS A 22 -6.63 12.05 5.02
N PHE A 23 -6.66 10.93 5.74
CA PHE A 23 -7.89 10.33 6.24
C PHE A 23 -7.79 10.03 7.73
N PRO A 24 -8.90 10.07 8.49
CA PRO A 24 -8.95 9.45 9.81
C PRO A 24 -8.53 7.98 9.68
N CYS A 25 -7.41 7.63 10.31
CA CYS A 25 -6.80 6.33 10.18
C CYS A 25 -6.37 5.82 11.55
N ASP A 26 -6.89 4.66 11.93
CA ASP A 26 -6.51 3.98 13.17
C ASP A 26 -5.66 2.75 12.86
N ILE A 27 -4.75 2.43 13.78
CA ILE A 27 -3.99 1.19 13.75
C ILE A 27 -4.53 0.24 14.82
N ILE A 28 -5.02 -0.91 14.38
CA ILE A 28 -5.62 -1.93 15.23
C ILE A 28 -4.66 -3.10 15.27
N LYS A 29 -4.00 -3.27 16.42
CA LYS A 29 -3.23 -4.47 16.71
C LYS A 29 -4.19 -5.61 17.06
N VAL A 30 -4.30 -6.59 16.17
CA VAL A 30 -5.25 -7.68 16.34
C VAL A 30 -4.68 -8.69 17.34
N LYS A 31 -5.29 -8.73 18.53
CA LYS A 31 -5.05 -9.79 19.49
C LYS A 31 -5.90 -10.99 19.11
N TYR A 32 -5.28 -12.15 19.07
CA TYR A 32 -5.95 -13.42 18.78
C TYR A 32 -5.38 -14.51 19.69
N TYR A 33 -6.18 -15.55 19.89
CA TYR A 33 -5.81 -16.76 20.61
C TYR A 33 -6.09 -17.98 19.73
N GLY A 34 -5.42 -19.09 20.01
CA GLY A 34 -5.53 -20.32 19.22
C GLY A 34 -4.44 -20.45 18.15
N ASP A 35 -4.43 -21.61 17.49
CA ASP A 35 -3.53 -21.95 16.39
C ASP A 35 -4.32 -22.67 15.29
N PHE A 36 -3.87 -22.57 14.03
CA PHE A 36 -4.54 -23.13 12.86
C PHE A 36 -6.05 -22.73 12.74
N ASP A 37 -6.95 -23.71 12.85
CA ASP A 37 -8.38 -23.58 12.58
C ASP A 37 -9.18 -22.97 13.75
N GLU A 38 -8.55 -22.77 14.92
CA GLU A 38 -9.22 -22.28 16.14
C GLU A 38 -8.83 -20.83 16.48
N ILE A 39 -8.58 -20.00 15.47
CA ILE A 39 -8.28 -18.58 15.72
C ILE A 39 -9.53 -17.86 16.22
N VAL A 40 -9.47 -17.42 17.48
CA VAL A 40 -10.50 -16.59 18.09
C VAL A 40 -9.99 -15.16 18.18
N ILE A 41 -10.67 -14.26 17.46
CA ILE A 41 -10.43 -12.82 17.50
C ILE A 41 -11.26 -12.21 18.64
N ASP A 42 -10.66 -11.29 19.38
CA ASP A 42 -11.34 -10.55 20.44
C ASP A 42 -12.63 -9.86 19.92
N LYS A 43 -13.76 -10.11 20.59
CA LYS A 43 -15.08 -9.57 20.22
C LYS A 43 -15.11 -8.05 20.21
N GLU A 44 -14.35 -7.40 21.09
CA GLU A 44 -14.27 -5.94 21.10
C GLU A 44 -13.65 -5.41 19.81
N ILE A 45 -12.65 -6.12 19.27
CA ILE A 45 -12.03 -5.77 18.00
C ILE A 45 -13.03 -5.95 16.87
N LEU A 46 -13.75 -7.08 16.83
CA LEU A 46 -14.75 -7.36 15.79
C LEU A 46 -15.85 -6.30 15.75
N ASN A 47 -16.36 -5.88 16.91
CA ASN A 47 -17.38 -4.84 16.98
C ASN A 47 -16.88 -3.50 16.42
N LYS A 48 -15.62 -3.14 16.72
CA LYS A 48 -14.98 -1.93 16.19
C LYS A 48 -14.80 -1.94 14.67
N LEU A 49 -14.72 -3.10 14.03
CA LEU A 49 -14.57 -3.17 12.56
C LEU A 49 -15.77 -2.56 11.82
N ASN A 50 -16.96 -2.48 12.44
CA ASN A 50 -18.11 -1.89 11.76
C ASN A 50 -17.99 -0.37 11.55
N ASP A 51 -17.04 0.30 12.19
CA ASP A 51 -16.87 1.75 12.14
C ASP A 51 -16.00 2.24 10.97
N TYR A 52 -15.45 1.33 10.15
CA TYR A 52 -14.48 1.66 9.11
C TYR A 52 -14.96 1.28 7.70
N ASP A 53 -14.58 2.10 6.72
CA ASP A 53 -14.99 1.96 5.33
C ASP A 53 -13.98 1.18 4.49
N LEU A 54 -12.71 1.26 4.87
CA LEU A 54 -11.58 0.64 4.17
C LEU A 54 -10.58 0.05 5.19
N PHE A 55 -10.12 -1.15 4.89
CA PHE A 55 -9.14 -1.86 5.69
C PHE A 55 -7.87 -2.10 4.89
N ILE A 56 -6.73 -2.01 5.56
CA ILE A 56 -5.46 -2.49 5.04
C ILE A 56 -4.89 -3.51 6.01
N THR A 57 -4.76 -4.77 5.58
CA THR A 57 -4.23 -5.84 6.44
C THR A 57 -2.75 -6.05 6.18
N TYR A 58 -1.98 -6.08 7.26
CA TYR A 58 -0.55 -6.42 7.27
C TYR A 58 -0.23 -7.56 8.24
N THR A 59 -1.23 -8.35 8.61
CA THR A 59 -1.09 -9.59 9.38
C THR A 59 -0.30 -10.63 8.58
N LEU A 60 0.68 -11.26 9.23
CA LEU A 60 1.54 -12.27 8.59
C LEU A 60 0.97 -13.69 8.68
N ASN A 61 0.16 -13.95 9.71
CA ASN A 61 -0.56 -15.21 9.85
C ASN A 61 -1.73 -15.26 8.83
N PRO A 62 -1.73 -16.23 7.89
CA PRO A 62 -2.77 -16.34 6.86
C PRO A 62 -4.14 -16.68 7.44
N ASP A 63 -4.20 -17.55 8.45
CA ASP A 63 -5.45 -17.99 9.08
C ASP A 63 -6.11 -16.81 9.82
N LEU A 64 -5.30 -16.02 10.53
CA LEU A 64 -5.76 -14.77 11.15
C LEU A 64 -6.30 -13.80 10.09
N THR A 65 -5.56 -13.64 8.99
CA THR A 65 -5.96 -12.75 7.89
C THR A 65 -7.30 -13.20 7.33
N TYR A 66 -7.49 -14.51 7.13
CA TYR A 66 -8.74 -15.07 6.64
C TYR A 66 -9.91 -14.79 7.57
N GLU A 67 -9.78 -15.09 8.87
CA GLU A 67 -10.87 -14.89 9.84
C GLU A 67 -11.21 -13.41 10.04
N ILE A 68 -10.23 -12.50 10.01
CA ILE A 68 -10.52 -11.06 10.04
C ILE A 68 -11.29 -10.65 8.79
N VAL A 69 -10.80 -11.01 7.60
CA VAL A 69 -11.43 -10.63 6.32
C VAL A 69 -12.85 -11.17 6.21
N LYS A 70 -13.07 -12.41 6.64
CA LYS A 70 -14.38 -13.05 6.69
C LYS A 70 -15.36 -12.32 7.62
N SER A 71 -14.84 -11.74 8.71
CA SER A 71 -15.63 -11.00 9.70
C SER A 71 -15.93 -9.55 9.30
N ILE A 72 -15.22 -8.99 8.32
CA ILE A 72 -15.45 -7.63 7.84
C ILE A 72 -16.74 -7.56 7.02
N ASN A 73 -17.57 -6.55 7.31
CA ASN A 73 -18.79 -6.29 6.59
C ASN A 73 -18.56 -6.03 5.09
N ARG A 74 -19.48 -6.50 4.24
CA ARG A 74 -19.39 -6.42 2.77
C ARG A 74 -19.53 -5.02 2.20
N LYS A 75 -19.94 -4.03 2.99
CA LYS A 75 -19.96 -2.61 2.59
C LYS A 75 -18.56 -1.99 2.63
N SER A 76 -17.68 -2.50 3.47
CA SER A 76 -16.30 -2.06 3.60
C SER A 76 -15.41 -2.82 2.61
N PHE A 77 -14.30 -2.21 2.21
CA PHE A 77 -13.33 -2.84 1.32
C PHE A 77 -12.05 -3.21 2.04
N VAL A 78 -11.36 -4.26 1.58
CA VAL A 78 -10.11 -4.73 2.20
C VAL A 78 -8.98 -4.82 1.18
N LEU A 79 -7.88 -4.12 1.45
CA LEU A 79 -6.60 -4.30 0.77
C LEU A 79 -5.69 -5.20 1.61
N VAL A 80 -5.29 -6.34 1.08
CA VAL A 80 -4.42 -7.29 1.78
C VAL A 80 -2.99 -7.04 1.36
N GLY A 81 -2.23 -6.34 2.20
CA GLY A 81 -0.84 -5.95 1.93
C GLY A 81 0.18 -7.06 2.20
N ALA A 82 -0.20 -8.04 3.03
CA ALA A 82 0.63 -9.21 3.37
C ALA A 82 -0.12 -10.50 3.07
N TRP A 83 0.23 -11.17 1.97
CA TRP A 83 -0.30 -12.48 1.59
C TRP A 83 0.76 -13.29 0.83
N LYS A 84 0.58 -14.61 0.79
CA LYS A 84 1.45 -15.54 0.05
C LYS A 84 0.61 -16.68 -0.53
N GLY A 85 0.95 -17.09 -1.74
CA GLY A 85 0.31 -18.22 -2.42
C GLY A 85 -0.94 -17.79 -3.20
N GLU A 86 -1.04 -18.28 -4.45
CA GLU A 86 -2.15 -17.92 -5.33
C GLU A 86 -3.49 -18.53 -4.88
N GLY A 87 -3.45 -19.71 -4.25
CA GLY A 87 -4.64 -20.34 -3.67
C GLY A 87 -5.27 -19.48 -2.58
N PHE A 88 -4.44 -19.02 -1.63
CA PHE A 88 -4.89 -18.16 -0.54
C PHE A 88 -5.41 -16.81 -1.04
N LYS A 89 -4.72 -16.21 -2.02
CA LYS A 89 -5.22 -15.01 -2.70
C LYS A 89 -6.61 -15.20 -3.28
N LYS A 90 -6.84 -16.28 -4.05
CA LYS A 90 -8.15 -16.56 -4.65
C LYS A 90 -9.23 -16.77 -3.60
N GLN A 91 -8.91 -17.43 -2.49
CA GLN A 91 -9.83 -17.59 -1.36
C GLN A 91 -10.22 -16.23 -0.78
N LEU A 92 -9.25 -15.35 -0.52
CA LEU A 92 -9.53 -14.01 0.00
C LEU A 92 -10.31 -13.16 -1.00
N GLU A 93 -9.97 -13.17 -2.29
CA GLU A 93 -10.66 -12.37 -3.31
C GLU A 93 -12.07 -12.89 -3.62
N SER A 94 -12.36 -14.18 -3.34
CA SER A 94 -13.71 -14.77 -3.52
C SER A 94 -14.80 -14.10 -2.66
N PHE A 95 -14.39 -13.39 -1.61
CA PHE A 95 -15.25 -12.59 -0.75
C PHE A 95 -15.85 -11.35 -1.44
N GLY A 96 -15.30 -10.92 -2.59
CA GLY A 96 -15.89 -9.88 -3.45
C GLY A 96 -15.75 -8.43 -2.97
N ASN A 97 -15.19 -8.20 -1.78
CA ASN A 97 -14.84 -6.89 -1.22
C ASN A 97 -13.36 -6.80 -0.83
N VAL A 98 -12.52 -7.63 -1.44
CA VAL A 98 -11.12 -7.83 -1.06
C VAL A 98 -10.25 -7.79 -2.31
N PHE A 99 -9.08 -7.17 -2.21
CA PHE A 99 -8.05 -7.21 -3.24
C PHE A 99 -6.67 -7.45 -2.63
N CYS A 100 -5.91 -8.35 -3.24
CA CYS A 100 -4.58 -8.76 -2.78
C CYS A 100 -3.50 -8.24 -3.76
N PRO A 101 -3.04 -6.99 -3.63
CA PRO A 101 -1.98 -6.47 -4.49
C PRO A 101 -0.64 -7.17 -4.20
N ASN A 102 0.18 -7.38 -5.23
CA ASN A 102 1.57 -7.81 -5.03
C ASN A 102 2.40 -6.70 -4.36
N LEU A 103 2.07 -5.45 -4.67
CA LEU A 103 2.64 -4.23 -4.12
C LEU A 103 1.56 -3.18 -3.88
N MET A 104 1.49 -2.62 -2.68
CA MET A 104 0.53 -1.55 -2.38
C MET A 104 0.72 -0.29 -3.25
N CYS A 105 1.94 -0.04 -3.76
CA CYS A 105 2.21 1.08 -4.67
C CYS A 105 1.91 0.75 -6.14
N GLU A 106 1.26 -0.37 -6.44
CA GLU A 106 0.88 -0.74 -7.80
C GLU A 106 -0.60 -0.50 -8.09
N ILE A 107 -1.40 -0.22 -7.07
CA ILE A 107 -2.85 -0.05 -7.19
C ILE A 107 -3.16 1.33 -7.77
N ASP A 108 -4.13 1.35 -8.68
CA ASP A 108 -4.70 2.53 -9.32
C ASP A 108 -6.13 2.20 -9.74
N GLU A 109 -6.81 3.19 -10.30
CA GLU A 109 -8.19 3.08 -10.76
C GLU A 109 -8.35 2.02 -11.85
N GLU A 110 -7.36 1.85 -12.72
CA GLU A 110 -7.38 0.85 -13.79
C GLU A 110 -7.31 -0.58 -13.23
N LYS A 111 -6.40 -0.84 -12.28
CA LYS A 111 -6.29 -2.17 -11.66
C LYS A 111 -7.48 -2.54 -10.80
N LEU A 112 -8.14 -1.54 -10.22
CA LEU A 112 -9.28 -1.73 -9.33
C LEU A 112 -10.61 -1.38 -10.00
N ASP A 113 -10.67 -1.26 -11.33
CA ASP A 113 -11.86 -0.83 -12.08
C ASP A 113 -13.13 -1.60 -11.68
N LYS A 114 -13.02 -2.92 -11.53
CA LYS A 114 -14.12 -3.81 -11.07
C LYS A 114 -14.69 -3.45 -9.69
N TYR A 115 -13.91 -2.78 -8.86
CA TYR A 115 -14.24 -2.44 -7.47
C TYR A 115 -14.57 -0.95 -7.30
N VAL A 116 -13.90 -0.05 -8.02
CA VAL A 116 -14.03 1.41 -7.84
C VAL A 116 -15.47 1.89 -7.99
N ASN A 117 -16.24 1.32 -8.92
CA ASN A 117 -17.65 1.68 -9.10
C ASN A 117 -18.56 1.16 -7.97
N LYS A 118 -18.20 0.03 -7.35
CA LYS A 118 -18.98 -0.61 -6.28
C LYS A 118 -18.62 -0.08 -4.88
N TYR A 119 -17.38 0.36 -4.70
CA TYR A 119 -16.84 0.85 -3.44
C TYR A 119 -16.28 2.26 -3.64
N PRO A 120 -17.11 3.32 -3.56
CA PRO A 120 -16.69 4.71 -3.76
C PRO A 120 -15.53 5.15 -2.88
N GLN A 121 -15.43 4.59 -1.66
CA GLN A 121 -14.33 4.85 -0.74
C GLN A 121 -12.96 4.46 -1.31
N LEU A 122 -12.89 3.47 -2.22
CA LEU A 122 -11.65 3.16 -2.93
C LEU A 122 -11.24 4.28 -3.87
N LYS A 123 -12.19 4.94 -4.53
CA LYS A 123 -11.88 6.07 -5.42
C LYS A 123 -11.25 7.22 -4.64
N GLU A 124 -11.83 7.56 -3.48
CA GLU A 124 -11.28 8.57 -2.57
C GLU A 124 -9.87 8.17 -2.10
N PHE A 125 -9.67 6.91 -1.73
CA PHE A 125 -8.36 6.42 -1.32
C PHE A 125 -7.32 6.53 -2.45
N LEU A 126 -7.69 6.09 -3.66
CA LEU A 126 -6.81 6.04 -4.82
C LEU A 126 -6.45 7.42 -5.35
N GLU A 127 -7.23 8.46 -5.05
CA GLU A 127 -6.86 9.84 -5.36
C GLU A 127 -5.49 10.20 -4.77
N TYR A 128 -5.28 9.85 -3.49
CA TYR A 128 -4.08 10.22 -2.73
C TYR A 128 -3.05 9.10 -2.61
N PHE A 129 -3.46 7.83 -2.65
CA PHE A 129 -2.59 6.70 -2.35
C PHE A 129 -2.63 5.60 -3.42
N GLY A 130 -1.47 5.09 -3.82
CA GLY A 130 -1.37 3.99 -4.77
C GLY A 130 -0.13 4.10 -5.65
N ARG A 131 -0.31 3.95 -6.96
CA ARG A 131 0.75 4.16 -7.96
C ARG A 131 1.25 5.61 -7.91
N PRO A 132 2.54 5.87 -7.64
CA PRO A 132 3.01 7.23 -7.45
C PRO A 132 2.73 8.13 -8.66
N LYS A 133 2.32 9.38 -8.40
CA LYS A 133 2.18 10.45 -9.41
C LYS A 133 2.86 11.68 -8.86
N ILE A 134 3.93 12.12 -9.51
CA ILE A 134 4.85 13.14 -9.00
C ILE A 134 5.14 14.15 -10.10
N ASN A 135 5.00 15.42 -9.78
CA ASN A 135 5.50 16.51 -10.60
C ASN A 135 6.84 16.99 -10.04
N VAL A 136 7.85 17.10 -10.90
CA VAL A 136 9.17 17.60 -10.54
C VAL A 136 9.38 18.93 -11.26
N ILE A 137 9.42 20.02 -10.50
CA ILE A 137 9.58 21.37 -11.04
C ILE A 137 11.08 21.67 -11.16
N LEU A 138 11.51 21.94 -12.39
CA LEU A 138 12.89 22.19 -12.76
C LEU A 138 13.14 23.69 -12.94
N ASP A 139 14.39 24.12 -12.79
CA ASP A 139 14.82 25.43 -13.28
C ASP A 139 15.40 25.35 -14.70
N ASN A 140 15.82 26.50 -15.24
CA ASN A 140 16.44 26.61 -16.56
C ASN A 140 17.70 25.73 -16.73
N ASN A 141 18.35 25.34 -15.65
CA ASN A 141 19.54 24.47 -15.64
C ASN A 141 19.17 22.99 -15.37
N LYS A 142 17.89 22.64 -15.41
CA LYS A 142 17.33 21.32 -15.08
C LYS A 142 17.59 20.90 -13.63
N ILE A 143 17.72 21.84 -12.69
CA ILE A 143 17.88 21.55 -11.27
C ILE A 143 16.49 21.43 -10.63
N ILE A 144 16.28 20.39 -9.82
CA ILE A 144 15.03 20.18 -9.09
C ILE A 144 14.85 21.28 -8.04
N ARG A 145 13.87 22.15 -8.23
CA ARG A 145 13.51 23.21 -7.29
C ARG A 145 12.45 22.76 -6.30
N LYS A 146 11.46 22.03 -6.77
CA LYS A 146 10.32 21.58 -5.98
C LYS A 146 9.81 20.24 -6.50
N ILE A 147 9.30 19.43 -5.58
CA ILE A 147 8.67 18.14 -5.89
C ILE A 147 7.25 18.20 -5.34
N GLU A 148 6.26 17.96 -6.19
CA GLU A 148 4.85 17.90 -5.82
C GLU A 148 4.36 16.47 -5.97
N ILE A 149 3.98 15.85 -4.86
CA ILE A 149 3.50 14.48 -4.83
C ILE A 149 1.97 14.53 -4.91
N LEU A 150 1.43 14.21 -6.09
CA LEU A 150 -0.01 14.14 -6.33
C LEU A 150 -0.58 12.84 -5.74
N ARG A 151 0.16 11.73 -5.89
CA ARG A 151 -0.20 10.42 -5.34
C ARG A 151 1.01 9.77 -4.70
N GLU A 152 0.86 9.35 -3.44
CA GLU A 152 1.89 8.77 -2.59
C GLU A 152 1.76 7.23 -2.54
N ALA A 153 2.87 6.51 -2.36
CA ALA A 153 2.78 5.10 -2.00
C ALA A 153 2.19 4.95 -0.58
N PRO A 154 1.26 4.02 -0.30
CA PRO A 154 0.62 3.91 1.02
C PRO A 154 1.60 3.77 2.19
N CYS A 155 2.81 3.23 1.96
CA CYS A 155 3.84 3.04 2.98
C CYS A 155 4.76 4.26 3.20
N GLY A 156 4.56 5.36 2.47
CA GLY A 156 5.34 6.59 2.56
C GLY A 156 6.76 6.51 2.01
N SER A 157 7.07 5.49 1.18
CA SER A 157 8.42 5.35 0.60
C SER A 157 8.71 6.40 -0.47
N THR A 158 7.69 6.93 -1.13
CA THR A 158 7.81 7.90 -2.22
C THR A 158 8.37 9.23 -1.72
N SER A 159 7.67 9.91 -0.80
CA SER A 159 8.12 11.17 -0.17
C SER A 159 9.50 11.06 0.45
N LYS A 160 9.71 10.05 1.30
CA LYS A 160 11.02 9.81 1.94
C LYS A 160 12.18 9.65 0.97
N THR A 161 11.92 9.06 -0.19
CA THR A 161 12.96 8.91 -1.22
C THR A 161 13.23 10.26 -1.89
N LEU A 162 12.18 10.96 -2.31
CA LEU A 162 12.28 12.17 -3.13
C LEU A 162 12.84 13.38 -2.39
N GLU A 163 12.66 13.46 -1.06
CA GLU A 163 13.26 14.50 -0.22
C GLU A 163 14.78 14.63 -0.41
N GLU A 164 15.49 13.52 -0.68
CA GLU A 164 16.94 13.49 -0.87
C GLU A 164 17.44 14.00 -2.23
N PHE A 165 16.52 14.31 -3.16
CA PHE A 165 16.86 14.68 -4.54
C PHE A 165 16.55 16.14 -4.89
N ILE A 166 15.99 16.91 -3.97
CA ILE A 166 15.81 18.35 -4.13
C ILE A 166 17.20 19.01 -4.29
N GLY A 167 17.34 19.92 -5.26
CA GLY A 167 18.60 20.60 -5.58
C GLY A 167 19.56 19.82 -6.47
N LYS A 168 19.23 18.59 -6.88
CA LYS A 168 20.03 17.82 -7.85
C LYS A 168 19.62 18.11 -9.28
N LYS A 169 20.55 17.86 -10.21
CA LYS A 169 20.31 17.96 -11.65
C LYS A 169 19.46 16.78 -12.12
N PHE A 170 18.41 17.07 -12.88
CA PHE A 170 17.53 16.08 -13.48
C PHE A 170 18.15 15.50 -14.74
N ASP A 171 18.57 14.24 -14.65
CA ASP A 171 19.10 13.42 -15.75
C ASP A 171 18.74 11.93 -15.54
N ASP A 172 19.05 11.08 -16.52
CA ASP A 172 18.72 9.65 -16.47
C ASP A 172 19.42 8.92 -15.31
N ASN A 173 20.62 9.38 -14.93
CA ASN A 173 21.34 8.84 -13.79
C ASN A 173 20.62 9.16 -12.46
N LEU A 174 20.01 10.34 -12.35
CA LEU A 174 19.17 10.70 -11.21
C LEU A 174 17.96 9.78 -11.11
N LEU A 175 17.28 9.50 -12.22
CA LEU A 175 16.13 8.61 -12.25
C LEU A 175 16.51 7.19 -11.81
N LEU A 176 17.65 6.68 -12.28
CA LEU A 176 18.21 5.41 -11.83
C LEU A 176 18.47 5.42 -10.31
N ASN A 177 19.10 6.49 -9.81
CA ASN A 177 19.39 6.64 -8.38
C ASN A 177 18.12 6.70 -7.52
N ILE A 178 17.07 7.38 -7.98
CA ILE A 178 15.75 7.41 -7.30
C ILE A 178 15.17 5.99 -7.22
N GLY A 179 15.17 5.27 -8.35
CA GLY A 179 14.66 3.90 -8.42
C GLY A 179 15.43 2.90 -7.55
N LEU A 180 16.74 3.09 -7.37
CA LEU A 180 17.55 2.33 -6.41
C LEU A 180 17.28 2.76 -4.97
N ARG A 181 17.18 4.07 -4.72
CA ARG A 181 17.06 4.61 -3.36
C ARG A 181 15.77 4.17 -2.66
N VAL A 182 14.65 4.13 -3.38
CA VAL A 182 13.37 3.69 -2.79
C VAL A 182 13.41 2.25 -2.27
N GLN A 183 14.30 1.39 -2.79
CA GLN A 183 14.45 0.01 -2.33
C GLN A 183 14.96 -0.11 -0.88
N HIS A 184 15.69 0.92 -0.42
CA HIS A 184 16.15 1.02 0.97
C HIS A 184 15.00 1.36 1.92
N PHE A 185 14.03 2.17 1.46
CA PHE A 185 12.84 2.52 2.23
C PHE A 185 11.73 1.47 2.08
N CYS A 186 11.71 0.69 1.01
CA CYS A 186 10.70 -0.32 0.79
C CYS A 186 10.90 -1.53 1.73
N ARG A 187 9.82 -1.92 2.44
CA ARG A 187 9.78 -3.11 3.31
C ARG A 187 9.24 -4.36 2.59
N ALA A 188 9.03 -4.30 1.28
CA ALA A 188 8.63 -5.48 0.52
C ALA A 188 9.68 -6.58 0.62
N GLY A 189 9.23 -7.84 0.53
CA GLY A 189 10.09 -9.01 0.62
C GLY A 189 11.21 -9.02 -0.43
N LYS A 190 12.30 -9.74 -0.12
CA LYS A 190 13.37 -10.02 -1.07
C LYS A 190 12.86 -10.93 -2.19
N ILE A 191 13.53 -10.86 -3.35
CA ILE A 191 13.21 -11.72 -4.50
C ILE A 191 13.34 -13.20 -4.13
N ARG A 192 12.34 -13.99 -4.50
CA ARG A 192 12.42 -15.46 -4.44
C ARG A 192 12.84 -15.98 -5.80
N ILE A 193 14.13 -16.29 -5.94
CA ILE A 193 14.79 -16.60 -7.23
C ILE A 193 14.05 -17.69 -8.04
N PHE A 194 13.44 -18.67 -7.37
CA PHE A 194 12.74 -19.78 -8.03
C PHE A 194 11.23 -19.56 -8.26
N VAL A 195 10.67 -18.45 -7.78
CA VAL A 195 9.21 -18.18 -7.82
C VAL A 195 8.91 -16.87 -8.55
N GLU A 196 9.75 -15.87 -8.39
CA GLU A 196 9.51 -14.50 -8.84
C GLU A 196 10.47 -14.15 -9.98
N LYS A 197 9.91 -13.68 -11.10
CA LYS A 197 10.69 -13.19 -12.25
C LYS A 197 11.34 -11.83 -11.98
N GLU A 198 10.80 -11.06 -11.05
CA GLU A 198 11.28 -9.72 -10.68
C GLU A 198 11.15 -9.49 -9.17
N GLY A 199 12.14 -8.82 -8.58
CA GLY A 199 12.11 -8.44 -7.18
C GLY A 199 11.07 -7.34 -6.92
N LYS A 200 10.24 -7.53 -5.89
CA LYS A 200 9.20 -6.55 -5.48
C LYS A 200 9.76 -5.14 -5.26
N LYS A 201 10.97 -5.03 -4.72
CA LYS A 201 11.65 -3.74 -4.50
C LYS A 201 12.05 -3.06 -5.82
N THR A 202 12.57 -3.83 -6.78
CA THR A 202 12.91 -3.33 -8.11
C THR A 202 11.67 -2.81 -8.83
N LYS A 203 10.56 -3.56 -8.76
CA LYS A 203 9.27 -3.15 -9.33
C LYS A 203 8.75 -1.86 -8.68
N ALA A 204 8.87 -1.71 -7.36
CA ALA A 204 8.52 -0.48 -6.66
C ALA A 204 9.38 0.73 -7.12
N GLY A 205 10.67 0.50 -7.40
CA GLY A 205 11.57 1.47 -8.02
C GLY A 205 11.09 1.94 -9.39
N LYS A 206 10.74 0.99 -10.27
CA LYS A 206 10.21 1.30 -11.60
C LYS A 206 8.91 2.10 -11.53
N LEU A 207 7.97 1.67 -10.69
CA LEU A 207 6.68 2.36 -10.52
C LEU A 207 6.85 3.80 -10.00
N LEU A 208 7.84 4.05 -9.14
CA LEU A 208 8.16 5.40 -8.68
C LEU A 208 8.69 6.27 -9.82
N VAL A 209 9.67 5.76 -10.59
CA VAL A 209 10.31 6.50 -11.68
C VAL A 209 9.31 6.77 -12.82
N GLU A 210 8.49 5.79 -13.19
CA GLU A 210 7.42 5.94 -14.18
C GLU A 210 6.38 7.00 -13.78
N GLY A 211 6.22 7.22 -12.47
CA GLY A 211 5.30 8.22 -11.92
C GLY A 211 5.83 9.66 -11.96
N ILE A 212 7.09 9.88 -12.35
CA ILE A 212 7.73 11.20 -12.36
C ILE A 212 7.45 11.92 -13.68
N THR A 213 6.83 13.09 -13.59
CA THR A 213 6.62 14.01 -14.70
C THR A 213 7.45 15.28 -14.48
N PRO A 214 8.48 15.55 -15.30
CA PRO A 214 9.22 16.80 -15.22
C PRO A 214 8.39 17.95 -15.78
N LEU A 215 8.35 19.06 -15.04
CA LEU A 215 7.74 20.32 -15.44
C LEU A 215 8.84 21.39 -15.51
N ILE A 216 8.86 22.14 -16.61
CA ILE A 216 9.79 23.25 -16.85
C ILE A 216 9.07 24.55 -16.53
#